data_AF-B8HHY4-F1
#
_entry.id   AF-B8HHY4-F1
#
_cell.length_a   1.000
_cell.length_b   1.000
_cell.length_c   1.000
_cell.angle_alpha   90.00
_cell.angle_beta   90.00
_cell.angle_gamma   90.00
#
_symmetry.space_group_name_H-M   'P 1'
#
loop_
_entity.id
_entity.type
_entity.pdbx_description
1 polymer ?
#
loop_
_entity_poly.entity_id
_entity_poly.type
_entity_poly.pdbx_seq_one_letter_code
_entity_poly.pdbx_strand_id
1 'polypeptide(L)'
;MNDRSAETSDPPLTRRELRRREEAARGAQEAPKAAQDELPPAGPQVPAETARQPRSSPSGRVPQRAIDEAAGVTPPDTAGRSAAPGYDWEDAGTGTAYVRPPVRHPSRAKRFFRGIGQFFRGLWGFTKFVVLTGVLVAAGWFALTHFAPGFTADTVRLLASHGITDPFSGVFPEAQGATSRTGTGSPPPGTGASDHPLGVPVPTAANSNSYAFLRAGTDQPFVSYDPCRPIHYVIRTDNAPAGGGQAVTEAVAAVSRATGFVFINDGVTSETPALDRPAYQRERYGDRWAPVLFAWETTQEEPQFTEDWTPGSSTILGLGGSIGVTVDGSESAYVTGQVRLNAAALGTISQGPDGHTRLRAVVQHELAHVVGLDHVPDPAQLMAARMSGRITDFAAGDLTGLAVLGKGKCRPAL
;
A
#
# COMPACT_ATOMS: atom_id res chain seq x y z
N MET A 1 18.00 -46.72 28.41
CA MET A 1 18.00 -46.18 29.80
C MET A 1 18.11 -44.66 29.67
N ASN A 2 16.99 -43.91 29.68
CA ASN A 2 16.36 -43.21 30.83
C ASN A 2 17.37 -42.35 31.61
N ASP A 3 17.15 -41.07 31.96
CA ASP A 3 15.93 -40.36 32.41
C ASP A 3 16.19 -38.83 32.29
N ARG A 4 15.33 -38.01 31.69
CA ARG A 4 14.13 -37.29 32.20
C ARG A 4 14.36 -35.80 32.53
N SER A 5 13.66 -34.99 31.75
CA SER A 5 13.36 -33.58 31.92
C SER A 5 12.57 -33.31 33.21
N ALA A 6 12.88 -32.22 33.89
CA ALA A 6 12.09 -31.72 35.02
C ALA A 6 10.92 -30.86 34.50
N GLU A 7 9.72 -31.39 34.66
CA GLU A 7 8.44 -30.73 34.43
C GLU A 7 8.07 -29.98 35.72
N THR A 8 7.87 -28.67 35.65
CA THR A 8 7.42 -27.84 36.79
C THR A 8 5.90 -27.92 36.87
N SER A 9 5.40 -28.82 37.71
CA SER A 9 3.98 -28.87 38.07
C SER A 9 3.71 -27.86 39.19
N ASP A 10 2.78 -26.93 38.97
CA ASP A 10 2.28 -26.06 40.04
C ASP A 10 1.67 -26.91 41.17
N PRO A 11 1.88 -26.56 42.45
CA PRO A 11 1.35 -27.30 43.56
C PRO A 11 -0.18 -27.19 43.62
N PRO A 12 -0.89 -28.25 44.09
CA PRO A 12 -2.34 -28.24 44.18
C PRO A 12 -2.82 -27.14 45.15
N LEU A 13 -3.81 -26.37 44.70
CA LEU A 13 -4.43 -25.29 45.48
C LEU A 13 -4.97 -25.82 46.82
N THR A 14 -4.80 -25.03 47.87
CA THR A 14 -5.30 -25.38 49.19
C THR A 14 -6.83 -25.35 49.21
N ARG A 15 -7.46 -26.14 50.10
CA ARG A 15 -8.93 -26.09 50.33
C ARG A 15 -9.46 -24.66 50.58
N ARG A 16 -8.61 -23.79 51.13
CA ARG A 16 -8.95 -22.39 51.42
C ARG A 16 -9.03 -21.54 50.15
N GLU A 17 -8.18 -21.81 49.16
CA GLU A 17 -8.18 -21.10 47.87
C GLU A 17 -9.31 -21.56 46.97
N LEU A 18 -9.65 -22.85 46.99
CA LEU A 18 -10.83 -23.37 46.30
C LEU A 18 -12.12 -22.72 46.83
N ARG A 19 -12.25 -22.62 48.15
CA ARG A 19 -13.42 -22.01 48.79
C ARG A 19 -13.57 -20.52 48.46
N ARG A 20 -12.47 -19.76 48.38
CA ARG A 20 -12.48 -18.35 47.93
C ARG A 20 -12.95 -18.21 46.49
N ARG A 21 -12.54 -19.13 45.60
CA ARG A 21 -12.95 -19.10 44.19
C ARG A 21 -14.44 -19.44 44.03
N GLU A 22 -14.96 -20.37 44.82
CA GLU A 22 -16.40 -20.70 44.83
C GLU A 22 -17.26 -19.55 45.40
N GLU A 23 -16.80 -18.87 46.45
CA GLU A 23 -17.49 -17.70 47.03
C GLU A 23 -17.50 -16.51 46.05
N ALA A 24 -16.41 -16.27 45.31
CA ALA A 24 -16.35 -15.24 44.27
C ALA A 24 -17.27 -15.54 43.07
N ALA A 25 -17.41 -16.82 42.69
CA ALA A 25 -18.31 -17.23 41.62
C ALA A 25 -19.80 -17.09 41.99
N ARG A 26 -20.16 -17.29 43.27
CA ARG A 26 -21.54 -17.09 43.76
C ARG A 26 -21.93 -15.62 43.86
N GLY A 27 -21.00 -14.74 44.22
CA GLY A 27 -21.25 -13.29 44.30
C GLY A 27 -21.52 -12.61 42.94
N ALA A 28 -21.15 -13.26 41.82
CA ALA A 28 -21.37 -12.73 40.48
C ALA A 28 -22.75 -13.10 39.87
N GLN A 29 -23.52 -14.00 40.49
CA GLN A 29 -24.79 -14.51 39.96
C GLN A 29 -26.06 -13.96 40.64
N GLU A 30 -25.94 -13.18 41.72
CA GLU A 30 -27.09 -12.59 42.42
C GLU A 30 -27.07 -11.05 42.38
N ALA A 31 -27.56 -10.48 41.29
CA ALA A 31 -28.05 -9.09 41.24
C ALA A 31 -29.50 -9.11 40.70
N PRO A 32 -30.51 -8.55 41.39
CA PRO A 32 -31.90 -8.79 41.06
C PRO A 32 -32.41 -7.85 39.97
N LYS A 33 -33.19 -8.45 39.05
CA LYS A 33 -33.96 -7.83 37.98
C LYS A 33 -35.40 -7.64 38.47
N ALA A 34 -35.84 -6.40 38.75
CA ALA A 34 -37.26 -6.02 38.81
C ALA A 34 -37.46 -4.50 38.90
N ALA A 35 -38.10 -3.91 37.90
CA ALA A 35 -39.24 -2.98 38.02
C ALA A 35 -39.59 -2.40 36.64
N GLN A 36 -40.81 -2.66 36.19
CA GLN A 36 -41.44 -2.17 34.96
C GLN A 36 -42.27 -0.90 35.26
N ASP A 37 -42.36 -0.05 34.24
CA ASP A 37 -43.52 0.73 33.76
C ASP A 37 -44.28 1.81 34.59
N GLU A 38 -44.60 2.88 33.82
CA GLU A 38 -45.64 3.94 33.91
C GLU A 38 -45.47 5.21 34.79
N LEU A 39 -45.29 6.38 34.14
CA LEU A 39 -46.19 7.57 34.11
C LEU A 39 -45.64 8.71 33.17
N PRO A 40 -46.39 9.78 32.79
CA PRO A 40 -46.74 10.17 31.40
C PRO A 40 -45.95 11.40 30.83
N PRO A 41 -46.23 11.92 29.60
CA PRO A 41 -45.28 12.78 28.88
C PRO A 41 -45.35 14.25 29.31
N ALA A 42 -44.18 14.84 29.58
CA ALA A 42 -44.00 16.28 29.68
C ALA A 42 -43.49 16.85 28.34
N GLY A 43 -44.06 17.98 27.92
CA GLY A 43 -43.83 18.64 26.63
C GLY A 43 -42.40 19.16 26.37
N PRO A 44 -42.18 19.82 25.22
CA PRO A 44 -40.85 20.06 24.68
C PRO A 44 -40.06 21.06 25.53
N GLN A 45 -38.97 20.58 26.13
CA GLN A 45 -37.97 21.44 26.76
C GLN A 45 -36.90 21.83 25.72
N VAL A 46 -36.84 23.13 25.45
CA VAL A 46 -35.79 23.80 24.68
C VAL A 46 -34.47 23.66 25.46
N PRO A 47 -33.37 23.15 24.87
CA PRO A 47 -32.08 23.19 25.54
C PRO A 47 -31.55 24.62 25.55
N ALA A 48 -31.32 25.12 26.76
CA ALA A 48 -30.61 26.35 27.02
C ALA A 48 -29.22 26.32 26.38
N GLU A 49 -28.88 27.45 25.75
CA GLU A 49 -27.58 27.81 25.24
C GLU A 49 -26.52 27.69 26.34
N THR A 50 -25.77 26.59 26.34
CA THR A 50 -24.57 26.47 27.18
C THR A 50 -23.54 27.49 26.71
N ALA A 51 -23.40 28.55 27.50
CA ALA A 51 -22.34 29.52 27.43
C ALA A 51 -20.97 28.82 27.26
N ARG A 52 -20.31 29.07 26.12
CA ARG A 52 -18.91 28.71 25.92
C ARG A 52 -18.07 29.44 26.95
N GLN A 53 -17.43 28.70 27.84
CA GLN A 53 -16.30 29.21 28.61
C GLN A 53 -15.20 29.68 27.63
N PRO A 54 -14.62 30.88 27.82
CA PRO A 54 -13.55 31.35 26.95
C PRO A 54 -12.29 30.51 27.16
N ARG A 55 -11.77 29.95 26.07
CA ARG A 55 -10.45 29.30 26.06
C ARG A 55 -9.39 30.37 26.32
N SER A 56 -8.72 30.30 27.47
CA SER A 56 -7.57 31.14 27.78
C SER A 56 -6.41 30.80 26.84
N SER A 57 -5.94 31.79 26.09
CA SER A 57 -4.75 31.71 25.25
C SER A 57 -3.48 31.60 26.13
N PRO A 58 -2.53 30.68 25.84
CA PRO A 58 -1.31 30.51 26.62
C PRO A 58 -0.32 31.70 26.60
N SER A 59 -0.61 32.79 25.89
CA SER A 59 0.29 33.93 25.70
C SER A 59 -0.18 35.24 26.34
N GLY A 60 -1.34 35.27 27.03
CA GLY A 60 -1.84 36.46 27.72
C GLY A 60 -2.20 37.65 26.81
N ARG A 61 -2.26 37.46 25.48
CA ARG A 61 -2.59 38.51 24.51
C ARG A 61 -3.98 38.30 23.93
N VAL A 62 -4.81 39.34 23.94
CA VAL A 62 -6.19 39.31 23.41
C VAL A 62 -6.16 39.28 21.88
N PRO A 63 -6.86 38.34 21.20
CA PRO A 63 -6.93 38.31 19.74
C PRO A 63 -7.65 39.53 19.16
N GLN A 64 -7.18 40.05 18.03
CA GLN A 64 -7.75 41.23 17.37
C GLN A 64 -9.26 41.09 17.11
N ARG A 65 -9.71 39.89 16.73
CA ARG A 65 -11.12 39.54 16.57
C ARG A 65 -11.99 39.88 17.79
N ALA A 66 -11.48 39.67 19.01
CA ALA A 66 -12.24 39.94 20.23
C ALA A 66 -12.33 41.45 20.52
N ILE A 67 -11.36 42.24 20.02
CA ILE A 67 -11.39 43.70 20.07
C ILE A 67 -12.42 44.22 19.05
N ASP A 68 -12.47 43.62 17.87
CA ASP A 68 -13.39 44.01 16.79
C ASP A 68 -14.86 43.64 17.15
N GLU A 69 -15.10 42.52 17.84
CA GLU A 69 -16.40 42.12 18.41
C GLU A 69 -16.86 43.08 19.53
N ALA A 70 -15.95 43.50 20.43
CA ALA A 70 -16.26 44.47 21.47
C ALA A 70 -16.50 45.89 20.92
N ALA A 71 -15.92 46.21 19.76
CA ALA A 71 -16.11 47.47 19.05
C ALA A 71 -17.38 47.50 18.17
N GLY A 72 -18.16 46.41 18.13
CA GLY A 72 -19.41 46.34 17.38
C GLY A 72 -19.24 46.35 15.86
N VAL A 73 -18.07 45.96 15.34
CA VAL A 73 -17.78 45.96 13.91
C VAL A 73 -18.27 44.64 13.29
N THR A 74 -19.44 44.65 12.68
CA THR A 74 -19.92 43.53 11.86
C THR A 74 -19.34 43.61 10.44
N PRO A 75 -18.78 42.53 9.87
CA PRO A 75 -18.43 42.49 8.44
C PRO A 75 -19.70 42.57 7.59
N PRO A 76 -19.68 43.22 6.42
CA PRO A 76 -20.86 43.29 5.57
C PRO A 76 -21.21 41.92 4.97
N ASP A 77 -22.50 41.58 5.03
CA ASP A 77 -23.15 40.47 4.34
C ASP A 77 -22.95 40.57 2.82
N THR A 78 -22.57 39.47 2.18
CA THR A 78 -22.68 39.31 0.72
C THR A 78 -23.59 38.13 0.39
N ALA A 79 -24.89 38.43 0.39
CA ALA A 79 -25.86 37.65 -0.39
C ALA A 79 -26.03 38.32 -1.77
N GLY A 80 -25.66 37.61 -2.85
CA GLY A 80 -26.18 37.92 -4.19
C GLY A 80 -25.28 37.66 -5.42
N ARG A 81 -25.57 36.54 -6.10
CA ARG A 81 -25.39 36.20 -7.54
C ARG A 81 -23.96 35.89 -8.04
N SER A 82 -23.66 34.65 -8.46
CA SER A 82 -24.01 33.93 -9.71
C SER A 82 -23.03 34.20 -10.87
N ALA A 83 -22.54 33.08 -11.43
CA ALA A 83 -21.92 32.86 -12.75
C ALA A 83 -20.40 33.12 -12.91
N ALA A 84 -19.77 32.12 -13.55
CA ALA A 84 -18.37 31.88 -13.96
C ALA A 84 -17.73 33.01 -14.82
N PRO A 85 -16.44 32.98 -15.29
CA PRO A 85 -15.50 31.85 -15.42
C PRO A 85 -14.02 32.18 -15.06
N GLY A 86 -13.13 31.24 -15.38
CA GLY A 86 -11.72 31.18 -15.02
C GLY A 86 -10.83 32.32 -15.51
N TYR A 87 -9.68 32.44 -14.85
CA TYR A 87 -8.61 33.36 -15.20
C TYR A 87 -7.45 32.62 -15.86
N ASP A 88 -7.23 33.00 -17.10
CA ASP A 88 -6.04 32.81 -17.92
C ASP A 88 -5.23 34.13 -17.85
N TRP A 89 -3.91 34.06 -17.84
CA TRP A 89 -3.02 35.23 -17.71
C TRP A 89 -1.96 35.24 -18.80
N GLU A 90 -2.23 35.90 -19.93
CA GLU A 90 -1.20 36.39 -20.83
C GLU A 90 -1.51 37.80 -21.37
N ASP A 91 -0.46 38.63 -21.32
CA ASP A 91 -0.35 40.02 -21.75
C ASP A 91 -0.59 40.25 -23.25
N ALA A 92 -1.10 41.44 -23.61
CA ALA A 92 -0.35 42.45 -24.36
C ALA A 92 -1.27 43.50 -25.04
N GLY A 93 -0.86 44.77 -24.97
CA GLY A 93 -0.87 45.64 -26.16
C GLY A 93 -1.55 47.01 -26.07
N THR A 94 -0.72 48.06 -26.18
CA THR A 94 -1.01 49.39 -26.76
C THR A 94 -1.88 50.34 -25.92
N GLY A 95 -1.63 51.64 -25.74
CA GLY A 95 -0.61 52.55 -26.23
C GLY A 95 -0.89 53.98 -25.70
N THR A 96 0.12 54.83 -25.81
CA THR A 96 0.09 56.31 -25.89
C THR A 96 -0.28 57.18 -24.66
N ALA A 97 0.79 57.76 -24.09
CA ALA A 97 1.06 59.20 -23.96
C ALA A 97 0.19 60.10 -23.05
N TYR A 98 0.81 60.58 -21.97
CA TYR A 98 0.73 61.99 -21.59
C TYR A 98 2.09 62.51 -21.08
N VAL A 99 2.47 63.70 -21.55
CA VAL A 99 3.77 64.38 -21.34
C VAL A 99 3.50 65.68 -20.56
N ARG A 100 4.29 65.97 -19.51
CA ARG A 100 5.02 67.26 -19.30
C ARG A 100 5.78 67.31 -17.93
N PRO A 101 6.80 68.19 -17.79
CA PRO A 101 8.08 67.91 -17.10
C PRO A 101 8.37 68.97 -15.99
N PRO A 102 9.62 69.43 -15.76
CA PRO A 102 10.74 68.83 -15.02
C PRO A 102 11.12 69.66 -13.77
N VAL A 103 11.90 69.08 -12.85
CA VAL A 103 12.80 69.89 -11.98
C VAL A 103 14.19 69.25 -11.95
N ARG A 104 15.19 70.12 -12.12
CA ARG A 104 16.60 69.85 -12.41
C ARG A 104 17.43 69.42 -11.20
N HIS A 105 18.50 68.68 -11.53
CA HIS A 105 19.64 68.18 -10.74
C HIS A 105 20.35 69.20 -9.83
N PRO A 106 21.23 68.74 -8.91
CA PRO A 106 22.64 68.57 -9.30
C PRO A 106 23.25 67.20 -8.95
N SER A 107 24.34 66.96 -9.67
CA SER A 107 25.20 65.79 -9.75
C SER A 107 25.93 65.43 -8.45
N ARG A 108 26.27 64.14 -8.32
CA ARG A 108 27.63 63.72 -7.95
C ARG A 108 27.90 62.27 -8.32
N ALA A 109 28.69 62.13 -9.36
CA ALA A 109 29.46 60.93 -9.66
C ALA A 109 30.28 60.49 -8.45
N LYS A 110 30.09 59.24 -8.02
CA LYS A 110 31.11 58.29 -7.51
C LYS A 110 30.41 57.13 -6.81
N ARG A 111 30.21 56.04 -7.56
CA ARG A 111 30.22 54.61 -7.15
C ARG A 111 29.41 53.77 -8.14
N PHE A 112 29.85 53.78 -9.38
CA PHE A 112 29.66 52.68 -10.33
C PHE A 112 31.06 52.14 -10.61
N PHE A 113 31.21 50.81 -10.70
CA PHE A 113 32.47 50.04 -10.74
C PHE A 113 33.01 49.50 -9.40
N ARG A 114 32.16 48.75 -8.69
CA ARG A 114 32.57 47.52 -7.99
C ARG A 114 31.37 46.56 -8.04
N GLY A 115 31.32 45.72 -9.09
CA GLY A 115 30.21 44.77 -9.27
C GLY A 115 30.09 44.06 -10.62
N ILE A 116 30.92 44.38 -11.63
CA ILE A 116 30.87 43.72 -12.95
C ILE A 116 31.88 42.56 -13.09
N GLY A 117 32.77 42.37 -12.09
CA GLY A 117 33.81 41.33 -12.12
C GLY A 117 33.37 39.92 -11.68
N GLN A 118 32.16 39.74 -11.14
CA GLN A 118 31.68 38.42 -10.68
C GLN A 118 30.74 37.73 -11.68
N PHE A 119 30.19 38.45 -12.66
CA PHE A 119 29.28 37.85 -13.65
C PHE A 119 30.02 37.17 -14.83
N PHE A 120 31.24 37.61 -15.16
CA PHE A 120 32.00 37.06 -16.29
C PHE A 120 32.89 35.84 -15.99
N ARG A 121 32.94 35.33 -14.74
CA ARG A 121 33.65 34.07 -14.43
C ARG A 121 32.78 32.82 -14.53
N GLY A 122 31.46 32.95 -14.45
CA GLY A 122 30.54 31.81 -14.58
C GLY A 122 30.36 31.32 -16.01
N LEU A 123 30.32 32.25 -16.98
CA LEU A 123 30.01 31.89 -18.37
C LEU A 123 31.21 31.24 -19.11
N TRP A 124 32.44 31.46 -18.65
CA TRP A 124 33.63 30.85 -19.26
C TRP A 124 33.91 29.42 -18.74
N GLY A 125 33.40 29.07 -17.55
CA GLY A 125 33.48 27.72 -17.00
C GLY A 125 32.46 26.77 -17.62
N PHE A 126 31.25 27.26 -17.89
CA PHE A 126 30.15 26.45 -18.44
C PHE A 126 30.44 25.97 -19.87
N THR A 127 30.98 26.84 -20.73
CA THR A 127 31.34 26.46 -22.11
C THR A 127 32.47 25.42 -22.16
N LYS A 128 33.45 25.49 -21.26
CA LYS A 128 34.51 24.47 -21.17
C LYS A 128 33.98 23.13 -20.68
N PHE A 129 33.04 23.13 -19.74
CA PHE A 129 32.41 21.91 -19.25
C PHE A 129 31.61 21.20 -20.34
N VAL A 130 30.76 21.93 -21.07
CA VAL A 130 29.94 21.36 -22.16
C VAL A 130 30.79 20.80 -23.29
N VAL A 131 31.87 21.49 -23.69
CA VAL A 131 32.78 21.00 -24.73
C VAL A 131 33.55 19.75 -24.27
N LEU A 132 34.03 19.71 -23.02
CA LEU A 132 34.78 18.56 -22.51
C LEU A 132 33.89 17.32 -22.38
N THR A 133 32.66 17.47 -21.90
CA THR A 133 31.69 16.38 -21.82
C THR A 133 31.30 15.87 -23.20
N GLY A 134 31.09 16.77 -24.17
CA GLY A 134 30.80 16.39 -25.56
C GLY A 134 31.94 15.59 -26.21
N VAL A 135 33.19 15.99 -25.98
CA VAL A 135 34.37 15.26 -26.49
C VAL A 135 34.52 13.89 -25.84
N LEU A 136 34.25 13.75 -24.54
CA LEU A 136 34.32 12.46 -23.84
C LEU A 136 33.21 11.49 -24.28
N VAL A 137 31.99 11.99 -24.52
CA VAL A 137 30.89 11.18 -25.06
C VAL A 137 31.19 10.73 -26.49
N ALA A 138 31.72 11.63 -27.33
CA ALA A 138 32.11 11.29 -28.70
C ALA A 138 33.29 10.29 -28.74
N ALA A 139 34.29 10.44 -27.88
CA ALA A 139 35.41 9.51 -27.78
C ALA A 139 34.98 8.13 -27.24
N GLY A 140 34.07 8.10 -26.25
CA GLY A 140 33.46 6.87 -25.75
C GLY A 140 32.63 6.14 -26.80
N TRP A 141 31.82 6.89 -27.58
CA TRP A 141 31.04 6.34 -28.69
C TRP A 141 31.94 5.81 -29.82
N PHE A 142 33.02 6.53 -30.15
CA PHE A 142 33.99 6.09 -31.16
C PHE A 142 34.74 4.82 -30.73
N ALA A 143 35.15 4.74 -29.46
CA ALA A 143 35.80 3.55 -28.90
C ALA A 143 34.86 2.32 -28.88
N LEU A 144 33.58 2.52 -28.51
CA LEU A 144 32.57 1.47 -28.47
C LEU A 144 32.24 0.92 -29.88
N THR A 145 32.32 1.77 -30.91
CA THR A 145 31.99 1.39 -32.29
C THR A 145 33.17 0.80 -33.08
N HIS A 146 34.42 1.18 -32.76
CA HIS A 146 35.59 0.82 -33.57
C HIS A 146 36.50 -0.24 -32.93
N PHE A 147 36.45 -0.45 -31.60
CA PHE A 147 37.33 -1.40 -30.90
C PHE A 147 36.61 -2.60 -30.27
N ALA A 148 35.28 -2.71 -30.40
CA ALA A 148 34.50 -3.85 -29.89
C ALA A 148 33.37 -4.26 -30.86
N PRO A 149 33.67 -4.91 -32.00
CA PRO A 149 32.69 -5.14 -33.07
C PRO A 149 31.65 -6.24 -32.77
N GLY A 150 31.46 -6.65 -31.52
CA GLY A 150 30.55 -7.73 -31.13
C GLY A 150 29.40 -7.36 -30.19
N PHE A 151 29.30 -6.11 -29.71
CA PHE A 151 28.49 -5.81 -28.52
C PHE A 151 27.14 -5.11 -28.75
N THR A 152 26.78 -4.74 -29.99
CA THR A 152 25.61 -3.87 -30.22
C THR A 152 24.39 -4.55 -30.86
N ALA A 153 24.56 -5.68 -31.56
CA ALA A 153 23.42 -6.35 -32.22
C ALA A 153 22.68 -7.33 -31.29
N ASP A 154 23.39 -8.05 -30.43
CA ASP A 154 22.78 -9.04 -29.53
C ASP A 154 22.14 -8.41 -28.29
N THR A 155 22.67 -7.29 -27.78
CA THR A 155 22.15 -6.64 -26.57
C THR A 155 20.81 -5.93 -26.80
N VAL A 156 20.61 -5.31 -27.96
CA VAL A 156 19.34 -4.65 -28.31
C VAL A 156 18.23 -5.67 -28.59
N ARG A 157 18.58 -6.84 -29.16
CA ARG A 157 17.62 -7.95 -29.31
C ARG A 157 17.30 -8.64 -27.98
N LEU A 158 18.27 -8.73 -27.06
CA LEU A 158 18.04 -9.28 -25.71
C LEU A 158 17.17 -8.35 -24.85
N LEU A 159 17.31 -7.03 -24.98
CA LEU A 159 16.52 -6.05 -24.22
C LEU A 159 15.06 -5.99 -24.71
N ALA A 160 14.81 -6.20 -26.01
CA ALA A 160 13.46 -6.26 -26.55
C ALA A 160 12.71 -7.58 -26.23
N SER A 161 13.43 -8.66 -25.91
CA SER A 161 12.82 -9.98 -25.63
C SER A 161 12.55 -10.27 -24.15
N HIS A 162 13.03 -9.44 -23.21
CA HIS A 162 12.88 -9.69 -21.77
C HIS A 162 11.91 -8.75 -21.03
N GLY A 163 11.24 -7.79 -21.70
CA GLY A 163 10.17 -7.00 -21.09
C GLY A 163 10.55 -6.20 -19.83
N ILE A 164 11.84 -5.95 -19.57
CA ILE A 164 12.29 -5.23 -18.38
C ILE A 164 12.01 -3.74 -18.57
N THR A 165 10.94 -3.24 -17.94
CA THR A 165 10.59 -1.81 -17.90
C THR A 165 10.74 -1.18 -16.52
N ASP A 166 11.27 -1.87 -15.51
CA ASP A 166 11.58 -1.23 -14.22
C ASP A 166 12.80 -1.86 -13.50
N PRO A 167 13.86 -1.09 -13.19
CA PRO A 167 14.97 -1.55 -12.36
C PRO A 167 14.62 -1.73 -10.86
N PHE A 168 13.39 -1.44 -10.43
CA PHE A 168 12.94 -1.59 -9.04
C PHE A 168 12.09 -2.83 -8.75
N SER A 169 11.96 -3.75 -9.72
CA SER A 169 11.46 -5.09 -9.41
C SER A 169 12.43 -5.75 -8.44
N GLY A 170 12.02 -5.90 -7.17
CA GLY A 170 12.62 -6.88 -6.28
C GLY A 170 12.51 -8.22 -6.99
N VAL A 171 13.62 -8.68 -7.55
CA VAL A 171 13.70 -9.98 -8.22
C VAL A 171 13.46 -11.02 -7.14
N PHE A 172 12.22 -11.49 -7.01
CA PHE A 172 12.02 -12.85 -6.54
C PHE A 172 12.86 -13.73 -7.47
N PRO A 173 13.86 -14.48 -6.97
CA PRO A 173 14.47 -15.49 -7.81
C PRO A 173 13.33 -16.33 -8.36
N GLU A 174 13.31 -16.45 -9.69
CA GLU A 174 12.47 -17.37 -10.42
C GLU A 174 12.49 -18.70 -9.67
N ALA A 175 11.39 -19.07 -9.02
CA ALA A 175 11.24 -20.39 -8.43
C ALA A 175 11.10 -21.38 -9.59
N GLN A 176 12.23 -21.66 -10.25
CA GLN A 176 12.44 -22.74 -11.20
C GLN A 176 12.32 -24.04 -10.41
N GLY A 177 11.07 -24.44 -10.18
CA GLY A 177 10.72 -25.64 -9.45
C GLY A 177 9.49 -26.26 -10.07
N ALA A 178 9.57 -26.68 -11.33
CA ALA A 178 8.70 -27.72 -11.85
C ALA A 178 8.99 -28.99 -11.03
N THR A 179 8.33 -29.12 -9.89
CA THR A 179 8.39 -30.31 -9.05
C THR A 179 7.53 -31.37 -9.71
N SER A 180 8.17 -32.18 -10.56
CA SER A 180 7.60 -33.44 -11.03
C SER A 180 7.14 -34.27 -9.84
N ARG A 181 5.90 -34.74 -9.91
CA ARG A 181 5.21 -35.42 -8.81
C ARG A 181 5.82 -36.79 -8.54
N THR A 182 6.83 -36.84 -7.69
CA THR A 182 7.31 -38.08 -7.06
C THR A 182 7.54 -37.85 -5.57
N GLY A 183 6.46 -37.87 -4.77
CA GLY A 183 6.49 -38.07 -3.31
C GLY A 183 6.87 -36.85 -2.45
N THR A 184 6.11 -36.66 -1.35
CA THR A 184 6.28 -35.73 -0.20
C THR A 184 6.20 -34.21 -0.40
N GLY A 185 6.24 -33.67 -1.62
CA GLY A 185 6.26 -32.21 -1.85
C GLY A 185 4.89 -31.49 -1.97
N SER A 186 3.76 -32.20 -1.95
CA SER A 186 2.43 -31.62 -2.18
C SER A 186 1.34 -32.30 -1.32
N PRO A 187 0.21 -31.62 -1.02
CA PRO A 187 -0.96 -32.27 -0.44
C PRO A 187 -1.58 -33.29 -1.40
N PRO A 188 -2.50 -34.17 -0.91
CA PRO A 188 -3.27 -35.05 -1.76
C PRO A 188 -4.14 -34.24 -2.75
N PRO A 189 -4.25 -34.66 -4.03
CA PRO A 189 -5.10 -33.99 -5.01
C PRO A 189 -6.55 -33.85 -4.55
N GLY A 190 -7.17 -32.72 -4.86
CA GLY A 190 -8.57 -32.39 -4.56
C GLY A 190 -8.84 -31.97 -3.11
N THR A 191 -7.82 -31.88 -2.23
CA THR A 191 -8.06 -31.64 -0.79
C THR A 191 -8.69 -30.28 -0.50
N GLY A 192 -10.03 -30.22 -0.31
CA GLY A 192 -10.75 -28.97 -0.10
C GLY A 192 -11.21 -28.28 -1.39
N ALA A 193 -11.12 -28.95 -2.54
CA ALA A 193 -11.73 -28.48 -3.79
C ALA A 193 -13.24 -28.79 -3.83
N SER A 194 -13.95 -27.94 -4.56
CA SER A 194 -15.34 -28.09 -5.01
C SER A 194 -15.36 -28.38 -6.51
N ASP A 195 -16.44 -28.97 -7.01
CA ASP A 195 -16.63 -29.22 -8.45
C ASP A 195 -16.91 -27.94 -9.26
N HIS A 196 -17.23 -26.84 -8.57
CA HIS A 196 -17.56 -25.55 -9.16
C HIS A 196 -16.91 -24.39 -8.40
N PRO A 197 -16.71 -23.22 -9.05
CA PRO A 197 -16.24 -22.01 -8.39
C PRO A 197 -17.05 -21.68 -7.14
N LEU A 198 -16.36 -21.30 -6.07
CA LEU A 198 -16.98 -21.03 -4.76
C LEU A 198 -17.69 -19.68 -4.70
N GLY A 199 -17.41 -18.80 -5.66
CA GLY A 199 -18.02 -17.49 -5.80
C GLY A 199 -17.84 -16.96 -7.21
N VAL A 200 -18.38 -15.76 -7.43
CA VAL A 200 -18.25 -15.03 -8.69
C VAL A 200 -17.83 -13.60 -8.40
N PRO A 201 -16.98 -12.99 -9.25
CA PRO A 201 -16.69 -11.57 -9.17
C PRO A 201 -17.95 -10.72 -9.16
N VAL A 202 -17.98 -9.68 -8.32
CA VAL A 202 -19.00 -8.64 -8.44
C VAL A 202 -18.83 -7.95 -9.80
N PRO A 203 -19.91 -7.72 -10.57
CA PRO A 203 -19.84 -7.00 -11.83
C PRO A 203 -19.19 -5.62 -11.66
N THR A 204 -18.24 -5.31 -12.54
CA THR A 204 -17.59 -3.99 -12.56
C THR A 204 -18.55 -2.94 -13.13
N ALA A 205 -18.59 -1.75 -12.54
CA ALA A 205 -19.40 -0.65 -13.05
C ALA A 205 -18.89 -0.09 -14.38
N ALA A 206 -17.58 -0.23 -14.63
CA ALA A 206 -16.92 0.16 -15.86
C ALA A 206 -15.84 -0.88 -16.19
N ASN A 207 -15.72 -1.22 -17.48
CA ASN A 207 -14.62 -2.03 -17.99
C ASN A 207 -13.44 -1.12 -18.34
N SER A 208 -12.22 -1.56 -18.02
CA SER A 208 -10.98 -0.87 -18.35
C SER A 208 -9.92 -1.89 -18.75
N ASN A 209 -9.07 -1.53 -19.71
CA ASN A 209 -7.93 -2.35 -20.13
C ASN A 209 -6.65 -2.00 -19.34
N SER A 210 -6.74 -1.14 -18.32
CA SER A 210 -5.60 -0.75 -17.50
C SER A 210 -5.33 -1.78 -16.40
N TYR A 211 -5.03 -3.01 -16.80
CA TYR A 211 -4.59 -4.09 -15.92
C TYR A 211 -3.58 -4.97 -16.65
N ALA A 212 -2.75 -5.67 -15.89
CA ALA A 212 -1.80 -6.65 -16.39
C ALA A 212 -1.79 -7.87 -15.45
N PHE A 213 -1.27 -9.00 -15.94
CA PHE A 213 -1.15 -10.24 -15.16
C PHE A 213 0.33 -10.58 -14.99
N LEU A 214 0.71 -11.04 -13.78
CA LEU A 214 2.09 -11.36 -13.45
C LEU A 214 2.68 -12.43 -14.36
N ARG A 215 1.85 -13.37 -14.78
CA ARG A 215 2.25 -14.50 -15.62
C ARG A 215 1.15 -14.82 -16.62
N ALA A 216 1.53 -14.97 -17.87
CA ALA A 216 0.69 -15.59 -18.88
C ALA A 216 0.54 -17.10 -18.56
N GLY A 217 -0.69 -17.60 -18.68
CA GLY A 217 -0.97 -19.03 -18.65
C GLY A 217 -0.90 -19.65 -20.05
N THR A 218 -0.88 -20.97 -20.11
CA THR A 218 -0.87 -21.71 -21.38
C THR A 218 -2.27 -22.02 -21.91
N ASP A 219 -3.29 -22.00 -21.05
CA ASP A 219 -4.65 -22.46 -21.34
C ASP A 219 -5.75 -21.43 -21.09
N GLN A 220 -5.35 -20.39 -20.37
CA GLN A 220 -6.04 -19.15 -20.14
C GLN A 220 -4.94 -18.09 -20.12
N PRO A 221 -5.24 -16.81 -20.42
CA PRO A 221 -4.21 -15.80 -20.64
C PRO A 221 -3.48 -15.36 -19.36
N PHE A 222 -3.63 -16.08 -18.25
CA PHE A 222 -3.07 -15.76 -16.93
C PHE A 222 -2.85 -17.02 -16.07
N VAL A 223 -1.99 -16.89 -15.05
CA VAL A 223 -1.92 -17.81 -13.91
C VAL A 223 -2.64 -17.17 -12.72
N SER A 224 -3.50 -17.92 -12.03
CA SER A 224 -4.18 -17.48 -10.80
C SER A 224 -4.42 -18.66 -9.84
N TYR A 225 -5.09 -18.41 -8.72
CA TYR A 225 -5.59 -19.45 -7.82
C TYR A 225 -6.75 -20.22 -8.44
N ASP A 226 -6.97 -21.44 -7.96
CA ASP A 226 -8.14 -22.25 -8.30
C ASP A 226 -9.41 -21.64 -7.66
N PRO A 227 -10.38 -21.11 -8.44
CA PRO A 227 -11.60 -20.51 -7.88
C PRO A 227 -12.52 -21.52 -7.19
N CYS A 228 -12.25 -22.81 -7.37
CA CYS A 228 -13.05 -23.92 -6.84
C CYS A 228 -12.50 -24.40 -5.49
N ARG A 229 -11.53 -23.69 -4.91
CA ARG A 229 -10.88 -23.99 -3.64
C ARG A 229 -10.79 -22.73 -2.77
N PRO A 230 -10.99 -22.82 -1.44
CA PRO A 230 -10.79 -21.68 -0.58
C PRO A 230 -9.31 -21.33 -0.49
N ILE A 231 -9.01 -20.03 -0.48
CA ILE A 231 -7.67 -19.51 -0.22
C ILE A 231 -7.56 -19.29 1.29
N HIS A 232 -6.85 -20.19 1.96
CA HIS A 232 -6.55 -20.02 3.38
C HIS A 232 -5.51 -18.91 3.57
N TYR A 233 -5.62 -18.15 4.66
CA TYR A 233 -4.59 -17.19 5.05
C TYR A 233 -4.37 -17.17 6.55
N VAL A 234 -3.16 -16.81 6.95
CA VAL A 234 -2.73 -16.64 8.34
C VAL A 234 -2.03 -15.30 8.50
N ILE A 235 -2.06 -14.74 9.70
CA ILE A 235 -1.46 -13.43 10.00
C ILE A 235 -0.38 -13.59 11.06
N ARG A 236 0.86 -13.23 10.75
CA ARG A 236 1.88 -12.99 11.78
C ARG A 236 1.67 -11.60 12.35
N THR A 237 1.40 -11.51 13.65
CA THR A 237 1.10 -10.24 14.33
C THR A 237 2.33 -9.46 14.79
N ASP A 238 3.50 -10.10 14.79
CA ASP A 238 4.75 -9.45 15.16
C ASP A 238 5.01 -8.25 14.25
N ASN A 239 5.44 -7.14 14.85
CA ASN A 239 5.72 -5.85 14.20
C ASN A 239 4.52 -5.19 13.48
N ALA A 240 3.31 -5.72 13.62
CA ALA A 240 2.13 -5.13 13.00
C ALA A 240 1.87 -3.72 13.55
N PRO A 241 1.65 -2.71 12.68
CA PRO A 241 1.23 -1.39 13.14
C PRO A 241 -0.20 -1.44 13.70
N ALA A 242 -0.58 -0.42 14.46
CA ALA A 242 -1.96 -0.25 14.90
C ALA A 242 -2.91 -0.26 13.68
N GLY A 243 -3.98 -1.05 13.76
CA GLY A 243 -4.92 -1.23 12.65
C GLY A 243 -4.48 -2.25 11.58
N GLY A 244 -3.27 -2.82 11.67
CA GLY A 244 -2.74 -3.76 10.66
C GLY A 244 -3.64 -4.99 10.41
N GLY A 245 -4.13 -5.64 11.48
CA GLY A 245 -5.05 -6.78 11.33
C GLY A 245 -6.40 -6.39 10.71
N GLN A 246 -6.90 -5.19 10.99
CA GLN A 246 -8.11 -4.66 10.36
C GLN A 246 -7.87 -4.37 8.88
N ALA A 247 -6.73 -3.78 8.53
CA ALA A 247 -6.35 -3.52 7.15
C ALA A 247 -6.25 -4.81 6.32
N VAL A 248 -5.70 -5.90 6.89
CA VAL A 248 -5.69 -7.23 6.26
C VAL A 248 -7.11 -7.74 6.01
N THR A 249 -7.98 -7.67 7.02
CA THR A 249 -9.37 -8.14 6.91
C THR A 249 -10.13 -7.39 5.80
N GLU A 250 -9.95 -6.07 5.74
CA GLU A 250 -10.60 -5.22 4.73
C GLU A 250 -10.05 -5.45 3.32
N ALA A 251 -8.73 -5.60 3.18
CA ALA A 251 -8.08 -5.93 1.91
C ALA A 251 -8.53 -7.30 1.37
N VAL A 252 -8.57 -8.31 2.23
CA VAL A 252 -9.10 -9.65 1.89
C VAL A 252 -10.56 -9.55 1.43
N ALA A 253 -11.39 -8.78 2.13
CA ALA A 253 -12.78 -8.58 1.74
C ALA A 253 -12.91 -7.86 0.39
N ALA A 254 -12.04 -6.90 0.09
CA ALA A 254 -12.02 -6.19 -1.20
C ALA A 254 -11.63 -7.12 -2.36
N VAL A 255 -10.55 -7.89 -2.19
CA VAL A 255 -10.09 -8.86 -3.21
C VAL A 255 -11.12 -9.96 -3.39
N SER A 256 -11.68 -10.51 -2.31
CA SER A 256 -12.74 -11.53 -2.37
C SER A 256 -13.94 -11.07 -3.18
N ARG A 257 -14.43 -9.83 -2.98
CA ARG A 257 -15.53 -9.28 -3.79
C ARG A 257 -15.15 -9.11 -5.27
N ALA A 258 -13.93 -8.66 -5.54
CA ALA A 258 -13.48 -8.36 -6.89
C ALA A 258 -13.17 -9.62 -7.71
N THR A 259 -12.74 -10.72 -7.07
CA THR A 259 -12.39 -11.98 -7.74
C THR A 259 -13.45 -13.06 -7.58
N GLY A 260 -14.33 -12.98 -6.57
CA GLY A 260 -15.19 -14.10 -6.19
C GLY A 260 -14.44 -15.23 -5.47
N PHE A 261 -13.13 -15.09 -5.20
CA PHE A 261 -12.41 -16.06 -4.38
C PHE A 261 -12.92 -16.03 -2.94
N VAL A 262 -13.03 -17.22 -2.34
CA VAL A 262 -13.40 -17.37 -0.93
C VAL A 262 -12.13 -17.49 -0.11
N PHE A 263 -11.93 -16.57 0.82
CA PHE A 263 -10.80 -16.57 1.74
C PHE A 263 -11.22 -17.08 3.12
N ILE A 264 -10.39 -17.93 3.73
CA ILE A 264 -10.60 -18.45 5.09
C ILE A 264 -9.45 -17.98 5.98
N ASN A 265 -9.80 -17.29 7.07
CA ASN A 265 -8.84 -16.88 8.08
C ASN A 265 -8.54 -18.07 9.01
N ASP A 266 -7.33 -18.62 8.92
CA ASP A 266 -6.86 -19.70 9.79
C ASP A 266 -6.26 -19.17 11.10
N GLY A 267 -6.30 -17.85 11.32
CA GLY A 267 -5.91 -17.19 12.55
C GLY A 267 -4.48 -16.65 12.53
N VAL A 268 -3.91 -16.49 13.73
CA VAL A 268 -2.55 -15.99 13.90
C VAL A 268 -1.51 -17.10 13.71
N THR A 269 -0.33 -16.75 13.23
CA THR A 269 0.80 -17.69 13.09
C THR A 269 2.09 -17.08 13.62
N SER A 270 3.02 -17.96 14.02
CA SER A 270 4.41 -17.61 14.32
C SER A 270 5.35 -17.88 13.14
N GLU A 271 4.81 -18.13 11.95
CA GLU A 271 5.60 -18.41 10.75
C GLU A 271 6.36 -17.15 10.30
N THR A 272 7.69 -17.23 10.25
CA THR A 272 8.52 -16.18 9.67
C THR A 272 8.46 -16.25 8.14
N PRO A 273 8.27 -15.12 7.44
CA PRO A 273 8.33 -15.08 5.99
C PRO A 273 9.72 -15.46 5.48
N ALA A 274 9.79 -16.11 4.31
CA ALA A 274 11.04 -16.55 3.70
C ALA A 274 10.91 -16.57 2.18
N LEU A 275 11.98 -16.25 1.46
CA LEU A 275 11.99 -16.29 -0.01
C LEU A 275 11.84 -17.73 -0.54
N ASP A 276 12.41 -18.71 0.16
CA ASP A 276 12.37 -20.13 -0.14
C ASP A 276 11.29 -20.89 0.66
N ARG A 277 10.25 -20.19 1.12
CA ARG A 277 9.13 -20.76 1.88
C ARG A 277 8.52 -21.95 1.14
N PRO A 278 8.50 -23.17 1.74
CA PRO A 278 7.87 -24.32 1.11
C PRO A 278 6.37 -24.12 0.91
N ALA A 279 5.88 -24.50 -0.28
CA ALA A 279 4.46 -24.43 -0.61
C ALA A 279 3.61 -25.43 0.21
N TYR A 280 4.21 -26.52 0.67
CA TYR A 280 3.57 -27.54 1.50
C TYR A 280 4.32 -27.68 2.82
N GLN A 281 3.64 -27.36 3.93
CA GLN A 281 4.20 -27.42 5.29
C GLN A 281 3.30 -28.28 6.17
N ARG A 282 3.40 -29.59 5.97
CA ARG A 282 2.49 -30.57 6.57
C ARG A 282 2.46 -30.52 8.08
N GLU A 283 3.63 -30.35 8.70
CA GLU A 283 3.79 -30.34 10.16
C GLU A 283 3.11 -29.14 10.81
N ARG A 284 2.97 -28.03 10.07
CA ARG A 284 2.36 -26.78 10.57
C ARG A 284 0.90 -26.63 10.17
N TYR A 285 0.58 -26.91 8.91
CA TYR A 285 -0.74 -26.62 8.33
C TYR A 285 -1.55 -27.87 7.95
N GLY A 286 -0.98 -29.07 8.14
CA GLY A 286 -1.63 -30.34 7.82
C GLY A 286 -1.59 -30.66 6.33
N ASP A 287 -2.48 -31.54 5.89
CA ASP A 287 -2.53 -32.08 4.51
C ASP A 287 -3.13 -31.06 3.50
N ARG A 288 -2.66 -29.81 3.51
CA ARG A 288 -3.09 -28.73 2.60
C ARG A 288 -1.90 -27.88 2.16
N TRP A 289 -2.05 -27.14 1.06
CA TRP A 289 -1.10 -26.08 0.70
C TRP A 289 -0.98 -25.07 1.85
N ALA A 290 0.23 -24.57 2.09
CA ALA A 290 0.46 -23.57 3.13
C ALA A 290 -0.45 -22.35 2.88
N PRO A 291 -1.13 -21.80 3.90
CA PRO A 291 -1.95 -20.61 3.74
C PRO A 291 -1.14 -19.42 3.21
N VAL A 292 -1.81 -18.44 2.59
CA VAL A 292 -1.19 -17.14 2.30
C VAL A 292 -0.76 -16.49 3.62
N LEU A 293 0.52 -16.13 3.72
CA LEU A 293 1.08 -15.52 4.92
C LEU A 293 1.05 -13.99 4.80
N PHE A 294 0.39 -13.31 5.74
CA PHE A 294 0.56 -11.88 5.95
C PHE A 294 1.60 -11.67 7.06
N ALA A 295 2.68 -10.95 6.74
CA ALA A 295 3.76 -10.68 7.69
C ALA A 295 4.23 -9.23 7.62
N TRP A 296 4.48 -8.65 8.78
CA TRP A 296 5.09 -7.33 8.94
C TRP A 296 6.56 -7.54 9.28
N GLU A 297 7.45 -7.11 8.39
CA GLU A 297 8.87 -7.36 8.47
C GLU A 297 9.62 -6.09 8.84
N THR A 298 10.62 -6.26 9.69
CA THR A 298 11.66 -5.25 9.96
C THR A 298 12.69 -5.22 8.85
N THR A 299 13.52 -4.16 8.79
CA THR A 299 14.68 -4.11 7.90
C THR A 299 15.69 -5.23 8.16
N GLN A 300 15.71 -5.81 9.37
CA GLN A 300 16.57 -6.95 9.67
C GLN A 300 16.08 -8.24 9.00
N GLU A 301 14.77 -8.41 8.90
CA GLU A 301 14.14 -9.57 8.25
C GLU A 301 14.13 -9.41 6.72
N GLU A 302 13.87 -8.20 6.24
CA GLU A 302 13.93 -7.83 4.82
C GLU A 302 14.79 -6.58 4.63
N PRO A 303 16.08 -6.71 4.25
CA PRO A 303 16.98 -5.58 4.07
C PRO A 303 16.51 -4.51 3.06
N GLN A 304 15.61 -4.86 2.15
CA GLN A 304 15.01 -3.89 1.21
C GLN A 304 13.96 -2.98 1.86
N PHE A 305 13.45 -3.33 3.05
CA PHE A 305 12.46 -2.55 3.80
C PHE A 305 13.12 -1.48 4.64
N THR A 306 13.47 -0.37 4.00
CA THR A 306 14.08 0.79 4.67
C THR A 306 13.06 1.60 5.48
N GLU A 307 13.52 2.29 6.53
CA GLU A 307 12.65 3.05 7.46
C GLU A 307 12.31 4.46 6.95
N ASP A 308 13.04 4.97 5.96
CA ASP A 308 13.02 6.37 5.49
C ASP A 308 11.80 6.71 4.62
N TRP A 309 10.59 6.35 5.06
CA TRP A 309 9.38 6.73 4.33
C TRP A 309 9.14 8.23 4.41
N THR A 310 9.19 8.87 3.25
CA THR A 310 8.69 10.22 3.01
C THR A 310 7.85 10.21 1.73
N PRO A 311 6.84 11.08 1.57
CA PRO A 311 6.10 11.15 0.30
C PRO A 311 7.05 11.32 -0.89
N GLY A 312 7.04 10.37 -1.83
CA GLY A 312 7.93 10.34 -2.98
C GLY A 312 9.27 9.60 -2.77
N SER A 313 9.50 8.99 -1.61
CA SER A 313 10.65 8.10 -1.39
C SER A 313 10.54 6.83 -2.22
N SER A 314 11.69 6.21 -2.50
CA SER A 314 11.76 4.88 -3.13
C SER A 314 11.62 3.74 -2.10
N THR A 315 11.00 4.01 -0.95
CA THR A 315 10.81 3.01 0.10
C THR A 315 9.80 1.98 -0.36
N ILE A 316 10.20 0.71 -0.34
CA ILE A 316 9.29 -0.40 -0.62
C ILE A 316 8.35 -0.57 0.58
N LEU A 317 7.05 -0.48 0.33
CA LEU A 317 6.01 -0.58 1.35
C LEU A 317 5.56 -2.02 1.58
N GLY A 318 5.65 -2.85 0.55
CA GLY A 318 5.38 -4.27 0.65
C GLY A 318 5.86 -5.03 -0.58
N LEU A 319 5.76 -6.35 -0.49
CA LEU A 319 6.05 -7.31 -1.54
C LEU A 319 4.99 -8.41 -1.48
N GLY A 320 4.12 -8.44 -2.48
CA GLY A 320 3.17 -9.52 -2.72
C GLY A 320 3.70 -10.52 -3.75
N GLY A 321 3.51 -11.81 -3.49
CA GLY A 321 3.90 -12.85 -4.45
C GLY A 321 3.32 -14.22 -4.13
N SER A 322 3.26 -15.08 -5.14
CA SER A 322 2.72 -16.44 -5.03
C SER A 322 3.64 -17.49 -5.63
N ILE A 323 3.59 -18.69 -5.06
CA ILE A 323 4.21 -19.89 -5.61
C ILE A 323 3.21 -20.56 -6.53
N GLY A 324 3.60 -20.74 -7.79
CA GLY A 324 2.85 -21.48 -8.78
C GLY A 324 3.38 -22.90 -8.93
N VAL A 325 2.49 -23.88 -9.04
CA VAL A 325 2.86 -25.28 -9.31
C VAL A 325 2.22 -25.75 -10.62
N THR A 326 2.86 -26.74 -11.23
CA THR A 326 2.42 -27.43 -12.45
C THR A 326 2.35 -28.90 -12.11
N VAL A 327 1.22 -29.56 -12.36
CA VAL A 327 0.95 -30.90 -11.83
C VAL A 327 0.70 -31.87 -13.00
N ASP A 328 1.54 -32.88 -13.21
CA ASP A 328 1.45 -33.83 -14.36
C ASP A 328 1.36 -33.19 -15.75
N GLY A 329 2.03 -32.06 -15.97
CA GLY A 329 1.88 -31.30 -17.21
C GLY A 329 0.52 -30.60 -17.33
N SER A 330 -0.29 -30.57 -16.28
CA SER A 330 -1.41 -29.65 -16.13
C SER A 330 -0.88 -28.21 -16.04
N GLU A 331 -1.76 -27.26 -16.34
CA GLU A 331 -1.42 -25.85 -16.38
C GLU A 331 -1.07 -25.29 -14.99
N SER A 332 -0.24 -24.24 -14.97
CA SER A 332 0.22 -23.64 -13.72
C SER A 332 -0.91 -22.96 -12.96
N ALA A 333 -0.92 -23.11 -11.63
CA ALA A 333 -1.82 -22.42 -10.72
C ALA A 333 -1.07 -21.97 -9.46
N TYR A 334 -1.46 -20.83 -8.89
CA TYR A 334 -0.96 -20.40 -7.59
C TYR A 334 -1.61 -21.22 -6.47
N VAL A 335 -0.79 -21.66 -5.51
CA VAL A 335 -1.23 -22.54 -4.41
C VAL A 335 -0.96 -21.95 -3.04
N THR A 336 -0.01 -21.01 -2.94
CA THR A 336 0.29 -20.25 -1.73
C THR A 336 0.98 -18.94 -2.10
N GLY A 337 1.08 -18.03 -1.14
CA GLY A 337 1.78 -16.77 -1.34
C GLY A 337 2.13 -16.08 -0.03
N GLN A 338 2.74 -14.91 -0.15
CA GLN A 338 3.11 -14.06 0.97
C GLN A 338 2.75 -12.61 0.64
N VAL A 339 2.20 -11.92 1.62
CA VAL A 339 2.09 -10.47 1.68
C VAL A 339 3.07 -10.00 2.76
N ARG A 340 4.22 -9.51 2.29
CA ARG A 340 5.35 -9.06 3.10
C ARG A 340 5.31 -7.55 3.20
N LEU A 341 5.24 -6.99 4.40
CA LEU A 341 4.90 -5.58 4.62
C LEU A 341 5.97 -4.88 5.44
N ASN A 342 6.43 -3.71 4.98
CA ASN A 342 7.44 -2.92 5.69
C ASN A 342 6.85 -2.32 6.97
N ALA A 343 7.16 -2.94 8.11
CA ALA A 343 6.57 -2.59 9.40
C ALA A 343 6.85 -1.14 9.81
N ALA A 344 8.08 -0.66 9.62
CA ALA A 344 8.51 0.68 10.02
C ALA A 344 7.83 1.77 9.16
N ALA A 345 7.87 1.61 7.85
CA ALA A 345 7.24 2.57 6.92
C ALA A 345 5.71 2.61 7.11
N LEU A 346 5.08 1.44 7.22
CA LEU A 346 3.63 1.36 7.39
C LEU A 346 3.18 1.78 8.80
N GLY A 347 4.02 1.62 9.82
CA GLY A 347 3.85 2.24 11.13
C GLY A 347 3.75 3.76 11.03
N THR A 348 4.67 4.39 10.28
CA THR A 348 4.64 5.84 10.04
C THR A 348 3.39 6.27 9.25
N ILE A 349 3.06 5.56 8.17
CA ILE A 349 1.88 5.84 7.35
C ILE A 349 0.59 5.75 8.17
N SER A 350 0.46 4.73 9.02
CA SER A 350 -0.73 4.48 9.83
C SER A 350 -1.06 5.62 10.81
N GLN A 351 -0.04 6.39 11.23
CA GLN A 351 -0.19 7.52 12.15
C GLN A 351 -0.51 8.84 11.43
N GLY A 352 -0.36 8.89 10.10
CA GLY A 352 -0.65 10.06 9.30
C GLY A 352 -2.14 10.26 9.02
N PRO A 353 -2.50 11.38 8.35
CA PRO A 353 -3.86 11.60 7.84
C PRO A 353 -4.31 10.45 6.93
N ASP A 354 -5.54 9.97 7.15
CA ASP A 354 -6.10 8.79 6.48
C ASP A 354 -5.21 7.54 6.59
N GLY A 355 -4.43 7.44 7.67
CA GLY A 355 -3.38 6.44 7.83
C GLY A 355 -3.88 5.01 7.71
N HIS A 356 -5.04 4.70 8.29
CA HIS A 356 -5.67 3.38 8.14
C HIS A 356 -6.06 3.09 6.69
N THR A 357 -6.66 4.06 6.00
CA THR A 357 -7.05 3.94 4.59
C THR A 357 -5.84 3.69 3.68
N ARG A 358 -4.73 4.36 3.94
CA ARG A 358 -3.46 4.19 3.21
C ARG A 358 -2.79 2.85 3.52
N LEU A 359 -2.80 2.44 4.78
CA LEU A 359 -2.31 1.14 5.22
C LEU A 359 -3.08 0.01 4.51
N ARG A 360 -4.41 0.06 4.55
CA ARG A 360 -5.29 -0.87 3.84
C ARG A 360 -5.00 -0.89 2.33
N ALA A 361 -4.80 0.27 1.70
CA ALA A 361 -4.50 0.36 0.28
C ALA A 361 -3.22 -0.39 -0.10
N VAL A 362 -2.17 -0.31 0.72
CA VAL A 362 -0.92 -1.08 0.50
C VAL A 362 -1.18 -2.58 0.66
N VAL A 363 -1.84 -3.01 1.74
CA VAL A 363 -2.14 -4.45 1.93
C VAL A 363 -2.99 -4.99 0.78
N GLN A 364 -3.92 -4.19 0.28
CA GLN A 364 -4.77 -4.53 -0.86
C GLN A 364 -3.99 -4.62 -2.18
N HIS A 365 -3.02 -3.72 -2.41
CA HIS A 365 -2.10 -3.78 -3.56
C HIS A 365 -1.27 -5.07 -3.54
N GLU A 366 -0.65 -5.38 -2.40
CA GLU A 366 0.18 -6.59 -2.30
C GLU A 366 -0.66 -7.88 -2.42
N LEU A 367 -1.87 -7.91 -1.87
CA LEU A 367 -2.75 -9.06 -2.04
C LEU A 367 -3.23 -9.22 -3.48
N ALA A 368 -3.37 -8.12 -4.24
CA ALA A 368 -3.67 -8.19 -5.67
C ALA A 368 -2.52 -8.84 -6.46
N HIS A 369 -1.26 -8.57 -6.10
CA HIS A 369 -0.12 -9.31 -6.63
C HIS A 369 -0.19 -10.80 -6.30
N VAL A 370 -0.49 -11.15 -5.04
CA VAL A 370 -0.64 -12.56 -4.64
C VAL A 370 -1.62 -13.27 -5.56
N VAL A 371 -2.78 -12.70 -5.86
CA VAL A 371 -3.78 -13.37 -6.73
C VAL A 371 -3.49 -13.32 -8.23
N GLY A 372 -2.49 -12.55 -8.66
CA GLY A 372 -1.95 -12.59 -10.03
C GLY A 372 -1.96 -11.28 -10.81
N LEU A 373 -2.35 -10.15 -10.22
CA LEU A 373 -2.26 -8.86 -10.91
C LEU A 373 -0.82 -8.33 -10.92
N ASP A 374 -0.41 -7.77 -12.05
CA ASP A 374 0.86 -7.08 -12.19
C ASP A 374 0.68 -5.56 -12.10
N HIS A 375 1.78 -4.85 -11.99
CA HIS A 375 1.78 -3.40 -12.07
C HIS A 375 1.31 -2.90 -13.44
N VAL A 376 0.72 -1.72 -13.42
CA VAL A 376 0.41 -0.95 -14.62
C VAL A 376 0.98 0.47 -14.51
N PRO A 377 1.30 1.13 -15.63
CA PRO A 377 1.84 2.49 -15.60
C PRO A 377 0.78 3.55 -15.27
N ASP A 378 -0.51 3.22 -15.30
CA ASP A 378 -1.60 4.17 -15.05
C ASP A 378 -1.69 4.55 -13.56
N PRO A 379 -1.35 5.80 -13.18
CA PRO A 379 -1.36 6.25 -11.78
C PRO A 379 -2.77 6.41 -11.19
N ALA A 380 -3.82 6.22 -11.99
CA ALA A 380 -5.19 6.16 -11.52
C ALA A 380 -5.59 4.76 -11.00
N GLN A 381 -4.77 3.74 -11.23
CA GLN A 381 -4.96 2.40 -10.69
C GLN A 381 -4.24 2.24 -9.35
N LEU A 382 -4.82 1.41 -8.47
CA LEU A 382 -4.13 1.01 -7.24
C LEU A 382 -2.92 0.14 -7.57
N MET A 383 -2.95 -0.63 -8.66
CA MET A 383 -1.81 -1.41 -9.15
C MET A 383 -0.75 -0.57 -9.88
N ALA A 384 -0.76 0.75 -9.76
CA ALA A 384 0.42 1.53 -10.12
C ALA A 384 1.58 1.23 -9.17
N ALA A 385 2.79 0.99 -9.70
CA ALA A 385 3.97 0.64 -8.90
C ALA A 385 4.37 1.68 -7.84
N ARG A 386 3.92 2.93 -8.01
CA ARG A 386 4.20 4.03 -7.09
C ARG A 386 2.92 4.52 -6.44
N MET A 387 2.91 4.52 -5.11
CA MET A 387 1.82 5.07 -4.33
C MET A 387 1.70 6.59 -4.58
N SER A 388 0.58 7.02 -5.14
CA SER A 388 0.29 8.45 -5.36
C SER A 388 -0.31 9.15 -4.13
N GLY A 389 -0.69 8.38 -3.11
CA GLY A 389 -1.36 8.85 -1.88
C GLY A 389 -2.83 9.29 -2.07
N ARG A 390 -3.31 9.36 -3.32
CA ARG A 390 -4.70 9.73 -3.67
C ARG A 390 -5.57 8.51 -3.96
N ILE A 391 -4.98 7.49 -4.58
CA ILE A 391 -5.67 6.23 -4.87
C ILE A 391 -5.50 5.31 -3.66
N THR A 392 -6.62 4.95 -3.05
CA THR A 392 -6.66 4.12 -1.83
C THR A 392 -7.61 2.92 -1.94
N ASP A 393 -8.16 2.71 -3.13
CA ASP A 393 -9.09 1.65 -3.48
C ASP A 393 -8.86 1.18 -4.91
N PHE A 394 -9.29 -0.05 -5.22
CA PHE A 394 -9.23 -0.57 -6.57
C PHE A 394 -10.04 0.31 -7.51
N ALA A 395 -9.40 0.74 -8.60
CA ALA A 395 -10.04 1.47 -9.68
C ALA A 395 -10.52 0.51 -10.77
N ALA A 396 -11.08 1.07 -11.85
CA ALA A 396 -11.77 0.28 -12.87
C ALA A 396 -10.88 -0.76 -13.56
N GLY A 397 -9.59 -0.47 -13.76
CA GLY A 397 -8.62 -1.41 -14.33
C GLY A 397 -8.33 -2.55 -13.36
N ASP A 398 -7.99 -2.22 -12.12
CA ASP A 398 -7.75 -3.22 -11.07
C ASP A 398 -8.94 -4.18 -10.91
N LEU A 399 -10.15 -3.63 -10.79
CA LEU A 399 -11.38 -4.42 -10.64
C LEU A 399 -11.66 -5.30 -11.87
N THR A 400 -11.38 -4.80 -13.08
CA THR A 400 -11.54 -5.59 -14.31
C THR A 400 -10.56 -6.76 -14.32
N GLY A 401 -9.28 -6.51 -14.00
CA GLY A 401 -8.26 -7.55 -13.93
C GLY A 401 -8.55 -8.61 -12.87
N LEU A 402 -8.92 -8.20 -11.65
CA LEU A 402 -9.31 -9.11 -10.56
C LEU A 402 -10.52 -9.97 -10.95
N ALA A 403 -11.51 -9.38 -11.61
CA ALA A 403 -12.68 -10.12 -12.09
C ALA A 403 -12.33 -11.13 -13.19
N VAL A 404 -11.29 -10.88 -14.00
CA VAL A 404 -10.79 -11.85 -14.99
C VAL A 404 -10.07 -13.01 -14.29
N LEU A 405 -9.17 -12.72 -13.33
CA LEU A 405 -8.46 -13.75 -12.55
C LEU A 405 -9.42 -14.72 -11.85
N GLY A 406 -10.50 -14.17 -11.26
CA GLY A 406 -11.53 -14.92 -10.56
C GLY A 406 -12.36 -15.89 -11.42
N LYS A 407 -12.32 -15.74 -12.75
CA LYS A 407 -13.05 -16.58 -13.72
C LYS A 407 -12.18 -17.69 -14.33
N GLY A 408 -11.02 -17.97 -13.71
CA GLY A 408 -10.15 -19.06 -14.13
C GLY A 408 -10.82 -20.44 -14.06
N LYS A 409 -10.17 -21.44 -14.64
CA LYS A 409 -10.67 -22.83 -14.59
C LYS A 409 -10.41 -23.48 -13.21
N CYS A 410 -11.29 -24.39 -12.80
CA CYS A 410 -11.04 -25.26 -11.65
C CYS A 410 -9.78 -26.11 -11.86
N ARG A 411 -9.07 -26.46 -10.78
CA ARG A 411 -7.84 -27.27 -10.82
C ARG A 411 -7.94 -28.49 -9.86
N PRO A 412 -8.77 -29.50 -10.19
CA PRO A 412 -9.02 -30.65 -9.30
C PRO A 412 -7.78 -31.53 -9.04
N ALA A 413 -6.73 -31.41 -9.85
CA ALA A 413 -5.48 -32.15 -9.66
C ALA A 413 -4.56 -31.56 -8.57
N LEU A 414 -4.85 -30.35 -8.06
CA LEU A 414 -4.10 -29.67 -7.00
C LEU A 414 -4.37 -30.17 -5.58
#